data_AF-A0A1C5L444-F1
#
_entry.id   AF-A0A1C5L444-F1
#
_cell.length_a   1.000
_cell.length_b   1.000
_cell.length_c   1.000
_cell.angle_alpha   90.00
_cell.angle_beta   90.00
_cell.angle_gamma   90.00
#
_symmetry.space_group_name_H-M   'P 1'
#
loop_
_entity.id
_entity.type
_entity.pdbx_description
1 polymer ?
#
loop_
_entity_poly.entity_id
_entity_poly.type
_entity_poly.pdbx_seq_one_letter_code
_entity_poly.pdbx_strand_id
1 'polypeptide(L)'
;MTAFSEIYDKFYELVETDSNFFQYFDLSENEVRDLVHDRAKSYLMESLSVITRNIEPEEDFSFDDYDSELEEFNSDLTFDEIDMLAHLMLEQHFKREFGKLKAFSAQDLPTSLQVFSPANERTSIRALVKDIHEENMTMLDNYMAKDRSTRKRKTIDYDTYASYSE
;
A
#
# COMPACT_ATOMS: atom_id res chain seq x y z
N MET A 1 -6.49 17.93 -8.06
CA MET A 1 -6.60 16.57 -8.58
C MET A 1 -5.21 15.95 -8.62
N THR A 2 -5.09 14.72 -8.14
CA THR A 2 -3.84 13.96 -8.18
C THR A 2 -4.04 12.70 -9.00
N ALA A 3 -3.17 12.48 -9.98
CA ALA A 3 -3.25 11.28 -10.84
C ALA A 3 -2.74 10.04 -10.09
N PHE A 4 -3.30 8.87 -10.38
CA PHE A 4 -2.83 7.61 -9.83
C PHE A 4 -1.38 7.31 -10.23
N SER A 5 -0.95 7.81 -11.38
CA SER A 5 0.44 7.68 -11.85
C SER A 5 1.46 8.22 -10.84
N GLU A 6 1.14 9.29 -10.11
CA GLU A 6 2.05 9.85 -9.09
C GLU A 6 2.29 8.86 -7.93
N ILE A 7 1.27 8.07 -7.59
CA ILE A 7 1.37 7.02 -6.57
C ILE A 7 2.06 5.78 -7.15
N TYR A 8 1.77 5.45 -8.41
CA TYR A 8 2.41 4.33 -9.10
C TYR A 8 3.91 4.55 -9.24
N ASP A 9 4.35 5.75 -9.62
CA ASP A 9 5.76 6.10 -9.72
C ASP A 9 6.45 5.89 -8.36
N LYS A 10 5.82 6.35 -7.28
CA LYS A 10 6.36 6.15 -5.93
C LYS A 10 6.43 4.68 -5.53
N PHE A 11 5.40 3.91 -5.86
CA PHE A 11 5.38 2.47 -5.65
C PHE A 11 6.47 1.76 -6.47
N TYR A 12 6.68 2.15 -7.73
CA TYR A 12 7.73 1.58 -8.57
C TYR A 12 9.12 1.88 -8.03
N GLU A 13 9.37 3.07 -7.48
CA GLU A 13 10.64 3.37 -6.79
C GLU A 13 10.89 2.42 -5.61
N LEU A 14 9.85 2.13 -4.81
CA LEU A 14 9.97 1.20 -3.68
C LEU A 14 10.26 -0.23 -4.17
N VAL A 15 9.58 -0.65 -5.23
CA VAL A 15 9.68 -2.00 -5.79
C VAL A 15 10.91 -2.18 -6.69
N GLU A 16 11.53 -1.12 -7.19
CA GLU A 16 12.78 -1.20 -7.96
C GLU A 16 13.91 -1.89 -7.19
N THR A 17 13.88 -1.81 -5.85
CA THR A 17 14.81 -2.57 -5.00
C THR A 17 14.58 -4.09 -5.05
N ASP A 18 13.43 -4.55 -5.54
CA ASP A 18 13.13 -5.95 -5.81
C ASP A 18 13.45 -6.31 -7.26
N SER A 19 14.63 -6.92 -7.43
CA SER A 19 15.16 -7.43 -8.70
C SER A 19 14.19 -8.30 -9.52
N ASN A 20 13.19 -8.93 -8.88
CA ASN A 20 12.31 -9.90 -9.54
C ASN A 20 11.00 -9.30 -10.07
N PHE A 21 10.63 -8.09 -9.65
CA PHE A 21 9.30 -7.55 -9.96
C PHE A 21 9.07 -7.29 -11.46
N PHE A 22 10.12 -6.90 -12.18
CA PHE A 22 10.05 -6.57 -13.62
C PHE A 22 10.50 -7.72 -14.53
N GLN A 23 10.91 -8.87 -13.98
CA GLN A 23 11.43 -9.98 -14.77
C GLN A 23 10.30 -10.92 -15.23
N TYR A 24 9.76 -10.63 -16.41
CA TYR A 24 8.78 -11.48 -17.09
C TYR A 24 9.43 -12.13 -18.32
N PHE A 25 9.71 -13.43 -18.23
CA PHE A 25 10.52 -14.15 -19.22
C PHE A 25 9.88 -14.30 -20.62
N ASP A 26 8.57 -14.07 -20.76
CA ASP A 26 7.81 -14.35 -22.00
C ASP A 26 7.01 -13.14 -22.54
N LEU A 27 7.25 -11.92 -22.04
CA LEU A 27 6.47 -10.74 -22.42
C LEU A 27 7.34 -9.69 -23.12
N SER A 28 6.78 -9.02 -24.12
CA SER A 28 7.38 -7.82 -24.70
C SER A 28 7.38 -6.67 -23.70
N GLU A 29 8.26 -5.68 -23.87
CA GLU A 29 8.34 -4.51 -22.98
C GLU A 29 6.98 -3.78 -22.81
N ASN A 30 6.17 -3.73 -23.87
CA ASN A 30 4.84 -3.14 -23.81
C ASN A 30 3.87 -3.98 -22.98
N GLU A 31 3.87 -5.30 -23.16
CA GLU A 31 3.02 -6.21 -22.38
C GLU A 31 3.44 -6.25 -20.91
N VAL A 32 4.74 -6.10 -20.62
CA VAL A 32 5.25 -5.96 -19.24
C VAL A 32 4.73 -4.68 -18.61
N ARG A 33 4.79 -3.54 -19.33
CA ARG A 33 4.27 -2.27 -18.83
C ARG A 33 2.78 -2.34 -18.52
N ASP A 34 1.98 -2.87 -19.43
CA ASP A 34 0.54 -2.97 -19.25
C ASP A 34 0.19 -3.89 -18.07
N LEU A 35 0.89 -5.03 -17.94
CA LEU A 35 0.72 -5.93 -16.81
C LEU A 35 1.12 -5.31 -15.47
N VAL A 36 2.23 -4.56 -15.44
CA VAL A 36 2.70 -3.87 -14.23
C VAL A 36 1.71 -2.78 -13.82
N HIS A 37 1.17 -2.02 -14.77
CA HIS A 37 0.15 -1.02 -14.53
C HIS A 37 -1.15 -1.64 -13.98
N ASP A 38 -1.67 -2.71 -14.60
CA ASP A 38 -2.86 -3.42 -14.11
C ASP A 38 -2.68 -3.94 -12.68
N ARG A 39 -1.47 -4.42 -12.36
CA ARG A 39 -1.11 -4.86 -11.01
C ARG A 39 -1.05 -3.69 -10.04
N ALA A 40 -0.40 -2.59 -10.40
CA ALA A 40 -0.33 -1.39 -9.58
C ALA A 40 -1.72 -0.84 -9.29
N LYS A 41 -2.61 -0.79 -10.29
CA LYS A 41 -4.01 -0.44 -10.12
C LYS A 41 -4.71 -1.34 -9.12
N SER A 42 -4.56 -2.66 -9.26
CA SER A 42 -5.14 -3.62 -8.32
C SER A 42 -4.63 -3.41 -6.89
N TYR A 43 -3.33 -3.17 -6.71
CA TYR A 43 -2.74 -2.91 -5.41
C TYR A 43 -3.24 -1.61 -4.80
N LEU A 44 -3.37 -0.54 -5.61
CA LEU A 44 -3.92 0.73 -5.14
C LEU A 44 -5.37 0.57 -4.65
N MET A 45 -6.21 -0.17 -5.38
CA MET A 45 -7.60 -0.41 -4.98
C MET A 45 -7.70 -1.20 -3.65
N GLU A 46 -6.81 -2.18 -3.46
CA GLU A 46 -6.70 -2.92 -2.20
C GLU A 46 -6.20 -2.02 -1.06
N SER A 47 -5.22 -1.15 -1.31
CA SER A 47 -4.72 -0.17 -0.35
C SER A 47 -5.77 0.86 0.05
N LEU A 48 -6.54 1.37 -0.91
CA LEU A 48 -7.67 2.25 -0.64
C LEU A 48 -8.71 1.56 0.24
N SER A 49 -9.02 0.29 -0.05
CA SER A 49 -9.91 -0.50 0.81
C SER A 49 -9.39 -0.65 2.25
N VAL A 50 -8.07 -0.63 2.48
CA VAL A 50 -7.49 -0.60 3.82
C VAL A 50 -7.67 0.78 4.45
N ILE A 51 -7.39 1.85 3.71
CA ILE A 51 -7.55 3.23 4.21
C ILE A 51 -9.00 3.50 4.61
N THR A 52 -9.97 3.25 3.73
CA THR A 52 -11.39 3.52 3.98
C THR A 52 -11.95 2.78 5.18
N ARG A 53 -11.34 1.65 5.56
CA ARG A 53 -11.72 0.89 6.77
C ARG A 53 -11.14 1.44 8.06
N ASN A 54 -10.03 2.17 8.00
CA ASN A 54 -9.29 2.64 9.17
C ASN A 54 -9.40 4.15 9.37
N ILE A 55 -9.58 4.91 8.29
CA ILE A 55 -9.64 6.37 8.29
C ILE A 55 -11.06 6.81 7.98
N GLU A 56 -11.66 7.59 8.88
CA GLU A 56 -12.94 8.23 8.63
C GLU A 56 -12.75 9.43 7.67
N PRO A 57 -13.67 9.66 6.73
CA PRO A 57 -13.65 10.85 5.88
C PRO A 57 -13.65 12.13 6.70
N GLU A 58 -12.85 13.11 6.29
CA GLU A 58 -12.91 14.48 6.82
C GLU A 58 -13.92 15.31 6.01
N GLU A 59 -14.38 16.44 6.55
CA GLU A 59 -15.47 17.25 5.96
C GLU A 59 -15.21 17.65 4.50
N ASP A 60 -13.95 17.92 4.16
CA ASP A 60 -13.51 18.36 2.82
C ASP A 60 -12.62 17.34 2.08
N PHE A 61 -12.45 16.12 2.62
CA PHE A 61 -11.53 15.14 2.03
C PHE A 61 -11.90 13.70 2.33
N SER A 62 -11.95 12.88 1.27
CA SER A 62 -12.11 11.43 1.36
C SER A 62 -11.20 10.73 0.36
N PHE A 63 -10.58 9.63 0.78
CA PHE A 63 -9.85 8.75 -0.12
C PHE A 63 -10.75 7.93 -1.05
N ASP A 64 -12.06 7.92 -0.82
CA ASP A 64 -13.04 7.30 -1.73
C ASP A 64 -13.46 8.23 -2.87
N ASP A 65 -13.04 9.50 -2.84
CA ASP A 65 -13.40 10.50 -3.84
C ASP A 65 -12.39 10.50 -5.01
N TYR A 66 -12.52 9.50 -5.87
CA TYR A 66 -11.69 9.31 -7.06
C TYR A 66 -12.51 8.84 -8.26
N ASP A 67 -11.98 9.08 -9.46
CA ASP A 67 -12.48 8.53 -10.71
C ASP A 67 -11.58 7.37 -11.17
N SER A 68 -12.12 6.15 -11.13
CA SER A 68 -11.39 4.94 -11.51
C SER A 68 -11.19 4.78 -13.04
N GLU A 69 -12.00 5.47 -13.85
CA GLU A 69 -11.91 5.47 -15.31
C GLU A 69 -10.84 6.47 -15.77
N LEU A 70 -10.78 7.66 -15.16
CA LEU A 70 -9.75 8.67 -15.40
C LEU A 70 -8.45 8.41 -14.62
N GLU A 71 -8.49 7.51 -13.63
CA GLU A 71 -7.37 7.16 -12.77
C GLU A 71 -6.81 8.36 -11.99
N GLU A 72 -7.70 9.13 -11.36
CA GLU A 72 -7.34 10.32 -10.60
C GLU A 72 -8.20 10.50 -9.35
N PHE A 73 -7.61 11.08 -8.31
CA PHE A 73 -8.33 11.59 -7.15
C PHE A 73 -8.93 12.95 -7.48
N ASN A 74 -10.18 13.17 -7.07
CA ASN A 74 -10.87 14.45 -7.24
C ASN A 74 -10.26 15.56 -6.35
N SER A 75 -9.49 15.16 -5.34
CA SER A 75 -8.75 16.05 -4.44
C SER A 75 -7.24 16.03 -4.72
N ASP A 76 -6.53 17.06 -4.23
CA ASP A 76 -5.07 17.09 -4.25
C ASP A 76 -4.53 16.29 -3.06
N LEU A 77 -3.83 15.19 -3.33
CA LEU A 77 -3.14 14.44 -2.30
C LEU A 77 -1.85 15.12 -1.87
N THR A 78 -1.55 15.04 -0.58
CA THR A 78 -0.27 15.50 -0.05
C THR A 78 0.83 14.47 -0.30
N PHE A 79 2.09 14.90 -0.26
CA PHE A 79 3.24 13.99 -0.38
C PHE A 79 3.17 12.83 0.63
N ASP A 80 2.75 13.11 1.86
CA ASP A 80 2.66 12.11 2.94
C ASP A 80 1.57 11.06 2.62
N GLU A 81 0.48 11.47 1.94
CA GLU A 81 -0.62 10.57 1.52
C GLU A 81 -0.21 9.68 0.34
N ILE A 82 0.50 10.26 -0.64
CA ILE A 82 1.06 9.53 -1.78
C ILE A 82 2.06 8.48 -1.28
N ASP A 83 2.98 8.88 -0.39
CA ASP A 83 3.97 7.98 0.19
C ASP A 83 3.29 6.86 1.00
N MET A 84 2.27 7.20 1.78
CA MET A 84 1.50 6.22 2.56
C MET A 84 0.79 5.20 1.66
N LEU A 85 0.13 5.66 0.60
CA LEU A 85 -0.54 4.79 -0.37
C LEU A 85 0.46 3.85 -1.07
N ALA A 86 1.63 4.35 -1.46
CA ALA A 86 2.66 3.55 -2.10
C ALA A 86 3.21 2.44 -1.18
N HIS A 87 3.43 2.72 0.10
CA HIS A 87 3.85 1.71 1.09
C HIS A 87 2.76 0.66 1.37
N LEU A 88 1.50 1.07 1.40
CA LEU A 88 0.38 0.11 1.48
C LEU A 88 0.31 -0.78 0.23
N MET A 89 0.58 -0.23 -0.97
CA MET A 89 0.67 -1.01 -2.20
C MET A 89 1.80 -2.04 -2.16
N LEU A 90 2.95 -1.67 -1.61
CA LEU A 90 4.09 -2.57 -1.37
C LEU A 90 3.70 -3.76 -0.48
N GLU A 91 2.93 -3.51 0.57
CA GLU A 91 2.41 -4.57 1.43
C GLU A 91 1.50 -5.54 0.68
N GLN A 92 0.60 -5.03 -0.18
CA GLN A 92 -0.26 -5.89 -1.00
C GLN A 92 0.53 -6.73 -2.00
N HIS A 93 1.60 -6.15 -2.56
CA HIS A 93 2.52 -6.87 -3.44
C HIS A 93 3.11 -8.10 -2.73
N PHE A 94 3.76 -7.92 -1.58
CA PHE A 94 4.35 -9.03 -0.83
C PHE A 94 3.32 -10.02 -0.27
N LYS A 95 2.11 -9.57 0.09
CA LYS A 95 1.01 -10.47 0.47
C LYS A 95 0.63 -11.43 -0.67
N ARG A 96 0.57 -10.94 -1.91
CA ARG A 96 0.32 -11.79 -3.08
C ARG A 96 1.47 -12.75 -3.36
N GLU A 97 2.72 -12.31 -3.21
CA GLU A 97 3.89 -13.19 -3.35
C GLU A 97 3.88 -14.33 -2.32
N PHE A 98 3.59 -14.01 -1.06
CA PHE A 98 3.42 -15.01 -0.01
C PHE A 98 2.29 -16.01 -0.36
N GLY A 99 1.18 -15.51 -0.91
CA GLY A 99 0.07 -16.34 -1.40
C GLY A 99 0.49 -17.32 -2.50
N LYS A 100 1.30 -16.86 -3.48
CA LYS A 100 1.85 -17.71 -4.54
C LYS A 100 2.76 -18.80 -3.98
N LEU A 101 3.67 -18.46 -3.08
CA LEU A 101 4.57 -19.44 -2.44
C LEU A 101 3.80 -20.54 -1.68
N LYS A 102 2.70 -20.16 -1.01
CA LYS A 102 1.82 -21.13 -0.36
C LYS A 102 1.19 -22.09 -1.37
N ALA A 103 0.70 -21.58 -2.52
CA ALA A 103 0.10 -22.40 -3.57
C ALA A 103 1.12 -23.36 -4.22
N PHE A 104 2.34 -22.88 -4.54
CA PHE A 104 3.40 -23.73 -5.10
C PHE A 104 3.83 -24.83 -4.14
N SER A 105 3.88 -24.54 -2.83
CA SER A 105 4.20 -25.57 -1.84
C SER A 105 3.12 -26.62 -1.63
N ALA A 106 1.87 -26.32 -2.03
CA ALA A 106 0.75 -27.24 -1.95
C ALA A 106 0.64 -28.14 -3.20
N GLN A 107 1.30 -27.77 -4.30
CA GLN A 107 1.51 -28.64 -5.45
C GLN A 107 2.76 -29.48 -5.15
N ASP A 108 2.56 -30.76 -4.81
CA ASP A 108 3.61 -31.72 -4.44
C ASP A 108 4.76 -31.77 -5.47
N LEU A 109 5.79 -30.95 -5.27
CA LEU A 109 7.07 -31.11 -5.96
C LEU A 109 7.76 -32.38 -5.42
N PRO A 110 8.30 -33.25 -6.29
CA PRO A 110 9.06 -34.42 -5.87
C PRO A 110 10.16 -34.01 -4.89
N THR A 111 10.28 -34.73 -3.77
CA THR A 111 11.23 -34.43 -2.67
C THR A 111 12.68 -34.31 -3.15
N SER A 112 13.01 -34.86 -4.32
CA SER A 112 14.32 -34.76 -4.98
C SER A 112 14.64 -33.39 -5.59
N LEU A 113 13.65 -32.51 -5.79
CA LEU A 113 13.81 -31.13 -6.26
C LEU A 113 13.76 -30.09 -5.11
N GLN A 114 13.54 -30.52 -3.86
CA GLN A 114 13.57 -29.67 -2.66
C GLN A 114 15.01 -29.32 -2.22
N VAL A 115 15.83 -28.82 -3.15
CA VAL A 115 17.21 -28.40 -2.86
C VAL A 115 17.27 -26.98 -2.27
N PHE A 116 16.17 -26.23 -2.35
CA PHE A 116 15.91 -24.99 -1.61
C PHE A 116 14.98 -25.32 -0.46
N SER A 117 15.30 -24.93 0.78
CA SER A 117 14.45 -25.21 1.95
C SER A 117 13.23 -24.28 1.92
N PRO A 118 12.07 -24.70 1.39
CA PRO A 118 10.97 -23.78 1.11
C PRO A 118 10.32 -23.28 2.41
N ALA A 119 10.65 -23.89 3.55
CA ALA A 119 10.21 -23.49 4.88
C ALA A 119 10.96 -22.25 5.42
N ASN A 120 12.24 -22.10 5.10
CA ASN A 120 13.05 -20.97 5.57
C ASN A 120 12.66 -19.69 4.84
N GLU A 121 12.58 -19.73 3.50
CA GLU A 121 12.09 -18.61 2.67
C GLU A 121 10.67 -18.17 3.07
N ARG A 122 9.77 -19.13 3.35
CA ARG A 122 8.42 -18.83 3.86
C ARG A 122 8.43 -18.09 5.19
N THR A 123 9.35 -18.45 6.09
CA THR A 123 9.47 -17.80 7.40
C THR A 123 10.01 -16.39 7.23
N SER A 124 11.02 -16.20 6.39
CA SER A 124 11.59 -14.89 6.06
C SER A 124 10.58 -13.95 5.42
N ILE A 125 9.82 -14.42 4.42
CA ILE A 125 8.81 -13.58 3.75
C ILE A 125 7.64 -13.26 4.68
N ARG A 126 7.21 -14.21 5.51
CA ARG A 126 6.19 -13.93 6.54
C ARG A 126 6.66 -12.88 7.54
N ALA A 127 7.92 -12.95 7.97
CA ALA A 127 8.50 -11.95 8.87
C ALA A 127 8.54 -10.57 8.19
N LEU A 128 9.04 -10.50 6.95
CA LEU A 128 9.06 -9.27 6.16
C LEU A 128 7.66 -8.65 6.00
N VAL A 129 6.65 -9.44 5.61
CA VAL A 129 5.26 -8.95 5.48
C VAL A 129 4.72 -8.43 6.80
N LYS A 130 5.09 -9.07 7.93
CA LYS A 130 4.66 -8.64 9.25
C LYS A 130 5.32 -7.31 9.63
N ASP A 131 6.61 -7.16 9.39
CA ASP A 131 7.36 -5.95 9.69
C ASP A 131 6.84 -4.76 8.86
N ILE A 132 6.63 -4.95 7.55
CA ILE A 132 6.01 -3.94 6.67
C ILE A 132 4.61 -3.56 7.18
N HIS A 133 3.80 -4.54 7.59
CA HIS A 133 2.48 -4.26 8.12
C HIS A 133 2.53 -3.41 9.40
N GLU A 134 3.46 -3.70 10.32
CA GLU A 134 3.63 -2.93 11.55
C GLU A 134 4.10 -1.49 11.28
N GLU A 135 5.01 -1.31 10.33
CA GLU A 135 5.47 0.01 9.86
C GLU A 135 4.31 0.81 9.22
N ASN A 136 3.53 0.17 8.35
CA ASN A 136 2.38 0.78 7.68
C ASN A 136 1.29 1.19 8.68
N MET A 137 0.98 0.34 9.67
CA MET A 137 0.03 0.69 10.72
C MET A 137 0.53 1.86 11.57
N THR A 138 1.83 1.90 11.89
CA THR A 138 2.43 3.03 12.60
C THR A 138 2.36 4.33 11.79
N MET A 139 2.55 4.25 10.48
CA MET A 139 2.43 5.39 9.56
C MET A 139 0.97 5.88 9.48
N LEU A 140 0.01 4.97 9.37
CA LEU A 140 -1.43 5.28 9.40
C LEU A 140 -1.83 5.96 10.71
N ASP A 141 -1.43 5.41 11.86
CA ASP A 141 -1.70 6.00 13.17
C ASP A 141 -1.13 7.42 13.29
N ASN A 142 0.10 7.62 12.80
CA ASN A 142 0.75 8.93 12.79
C ASN A 142 0.06 9.94 11.87
N TYR A 143 -0.47 9.48 10.73
CA TYR A 143 -1.27 10.30 9.83
C TYR A 143 -2.58 10.69 10.50
N MET A 144 -3.33 9.74 11.06
CA MET A 144 -4.60 9.97 11.75
C MET A 144 -4.46 10.91 12.95
N ALA A 145 -3.32 10.86 13.65
CA ALA A 145 -3.01 11.73 14.78
C ALA A 145 -2.72 13.19 14.37
N LYS A 146 -2.56 13.49 13.09
CA LYS A 146 -2.25 14.84 12.58
C LYS A 146 -3.42 15.40 11.77
N ASP A 147 -3.61 16.69 11.86
CA ASP A 147 -4.50 17.43 10.97
C ASP A 147 -3.88 17.52 9.58
N ARG A 148 -4.67 17.20 8.55
CA ARG A 148 -4.23 17.12 7.16
C ARG A 148 -3.64 18.44 6.65
N SER A 149 -4.33 19.55 6.93
CA SER A 149 -3.99 20.87 6.39
C SER A 149 -2.82 21.53 7.12
N THR A 150 -2.75 21.38 8.45
CA THR A 150 -1.78 22.05 9.30
C THR A 150 -0.58 21.18 9.68
N ARG A 151 -0.67 19.86 9.46
CA ARG A 151 0.31 18.83 9.88
C ARG A 151 0.59 18.79 11.38
N LYS A 152 -0.19 19.53 12.18
CA LYS A 152 -0.08 19.56 13.65
C LYS A 152 -0.82 18.36 14.22
N ARG A 153 -0.40 17.89 15.40
CA ARG A 153 -1.14 16.84 16.10
C ARG A 153 -2.54 17.33 16.45
N LYS A 154 -3.55 16.50 16.23
CA LYS A 154 -4.91 16.72 16.71
C LYS A 154 -4.84 16.72 18.23
N THR A 155 -5.06 17.88 18.84
CA THR A 155 -5.11 18.07 20.30
C THR A 155 -6.53 18.44 20.69
N ILE A 156 -7.00 17.95 21.83
CA ILE A 156 -8.23 18.44 22.44
C ILE A 156 -7.96 19.86 22.92
N ASP A 157 -8.70 20.83 22.39
CA ASP A 157 -8.69 22.19 22.90
C ASP A 157 -9.53 22.25 24.18
N TYR A 158 -8.85 22.29 25.33
CA TYR A 158 -9.50 22.35 26.65
C TYR A 158 -9.98 23.76 27.01
N ASP A 159 -9.55 24.80 26.30
CA ASP A 159 -9.92 26.19 26.60
C ASP A 159 -11.37 26.50 26.18
N THR A 160 -11.88 25.81 25.16
CA THR A 160 -13.26 25.96 24.67
C THR A 160 -14.33 25.40 25.63
N TYR A 161 -13.96 24.53 26.58
CA TYR A 161 -14.89 23.98 27.58
C TYR A 161 -15.03 24.83 28.86
N ALA A 162 -14.13 25.77 29.11
CA ALA A 162 -14.18 26.63 30.29
C ALA A 162 -15.23 27.76 30.18
N SER A 163 -15.70 28.09 28.97
CA SER A 163 -16.67 29.16 28.73
C SER A 163 -18.14 28.74 28.83
N TYR A 164 -18.43 27.46 29.10
CA TYR A 164 -19.80 26.95 29.29
C TYR A 164 -20.15 26.71 30.77
N SER A 165 -19.28 27.13 31.69
CA SER A 165 -19.44 26.97 33.14
C SER A 165 -19.54 28.30 33.91
N GLU A 166 -20.10 29.35 33.29
CA GLU A 166 -20.56 30.57 33.97
C GLU A 166 -22.04 30.85 33.71
#